data_AF-A0A938I2U8-F1
#
_entry.id   AF-A0A938I2U8-F1
#
_cell.length_a   1.000
_cell.length_b   1.000
_cell.length_c   1.000
_cell.angle_alpha   90.00
_cell.angle_beta   90.00
_cell.angle_gamma   90.00
#
_symmetry.space_group_name_H-M   'P 1'
#
loop_
_entity.id
_entity.type
_entity.pdbx_description
1 polymer ?
#
loop_
_entity_poly.entity_id
_entity_poly.type
_entity_poly.pdbx_seq_one_letter_code
_entity_poly.pdbx_strand_id
1 'polypeptide(L)'
;MRLIIAVFVSLAAADLALISAEENWKSHRPMRAASSGSNRTLPAEPMLVVDAAKGDDNNAGAQAVPLRTVQLAVIRAMPGTTVVLRGGA
;
A
#
# COMPACT_ATOMS: atom_id res chain seq x y z
N MET A 1 1.71 -48.79 -20.01
CA MET A 1 2.76 -48.14 -19.21
C MET A 1 3.48 -47.07 -20.03
N ARG A 2 2.80 -45.97 -20.38
CA ARG A 2 3.33 -44.78 -21.10
C ARG A 2 2.45 -43.56 -20.77
N LEU A 3 2.24 -43.29 -19.49
CA LEU A 3 1.34 -42.22 -19.03
C LEU A 3 1.93 -41.46 -17.83
N ILE A 4 3.24 -41.19 -17.86
CA ILE A 4 3.95 -40.42 -16.82
C ILE A 4 4.61 -39.13 -17.40
N ILE A 5 4.54 -38.92 -18.72
CA ILE A 5 5.25 -37.82 -19.41
C ILE A 5 4.40 -36.53 -19.52
N ALA A 6 3.15 -36.52 -19.06
CA ALA A 6 2.29 -35.32 -19.08
C ALA A 6 2.28 -34.53 -17.76
N VAL A 7 3.10 -34.89 -16.77
CA VAL A 7 3.16 -34.22 -15.45
C VAL A 7 4.43 -33.37 -15.27
N PHE A 8 5.35 -33.38 -16.25
CA PHE A 8 6.70 -32.80 -16.07
C PHE A 8 7.09 -31.68 -17.06
N VAL A 9 6.18 -31.21 -17.92
CA VAL A 9 6.47 -30.17 -18.94
C VAL A 9 5.49 -28.99 -18.84
N SER A 10 5.34 -28.43 -17.65
CA SER A 10 4.87 -27.05 -17.48
C SER A 10 5.76 -26.30 -16.48
N LEU A 11 7.02 -26.69 -16.45
CA LEU A 11 8.10 -25.90 -15.88
C LEU A 11 8.48 -24.84 -16.90
N ALA A 12 8.56 -23.58 -16.45
CA ALA A 12 9.08 -22.40 -17.15
C ALA A 12 8.12 -21.66 -18.10
N ALA A 13 7.18 -20.90 -17.51
CA ALA A 13 6.87 -19.57 -18.01
C ALA A 13 6.98 -18.58 -16.83
N ALA A 14 8.19 -18.50 -16.29
CA ALA A 14 8.59 -17.43 -15.40
C ALA A 14 8.91 -16.21 -16.26
N ASP A 15 7.89 -15.54 -16.78
CA ASP A 15 8.03 -14.16 -17.23
C ASP A 15 7.42 -13.27 -16.15
N LEU A 16 8.20 -13.10 -15.07
CA LEU A 16 8.04 -11.94 -14.20
C LEU A 16 8.40 -10.72 -15.06
N ALA A 17 7.38 -10.12 -15.67
CA ALA A 17 7.47 -8.78 -16.19
C ALA A 17 7.76 -7.86 -14.99
N LEU A 18 9.04 -7.58 -14.79
CA LEU A 18 9.51 -6.56 -13.88
C LEU A 18 9.08 -5.22 -14.49
N ILE A 19 7.89 -4.75 -14.11
CA ILE A 19 7.40 -3.42 -14.45
C ILE A 19 8.35 -2.45 -13.75
N SER A 20 9.32 -1.94 -14.50
CA SER A 20 10.14 -0.82 -14.06
C SER A 20 9.25 0.41 -14.06
N ALA A 21 8.80 0.84 -12.88
CA ALA A 21 8.12 2.12 -12.73
C ALA A 21 9.08 3.22 -13.22
N GLU A 22 8.73 3.89 -14.33
CA GLU A 22 9.45 5.09 -14.76
C GLU A 22 9.26 6.17 -13.70
N GLU A 23 10.32 6.47 -12.96
CA GLU A 23 10.28 7.51 -11.95
C GLU A 23 10.31 8.89 -12.61
N ASN A 24 9.12 9.46 -12.86
CA ASN A 24 8.96 10.80 -13.39
C ASN A 24 9.15 11.86 -12.28
N TRP A 25 10.40 12.25 -12.05
CA TRP A 25 10.73 13.29 -11.08
C TRP A 25 10.67 14.68 -11.73
N LYS A 26 9.84 15.58 -11.18
CA LYS A 26 9.66 16.95 -11.70
C LYS A 26 10.91 17.82 -11.64
N SER A 27 11.82 17.54 -10.71
CA SER A 27 13.02 18.37 -10.47
C SER A 27 14.29 17.54 -10.34
N HIS A 28 14.38 16.66 -9.35
CA HIS A 28 15.53 15.80 -9.11
C HIS A 28 15.11 14.51 -8.42
N ARG A 29 15.93 13.46 -8.60
CA ARG A 29 15.70 12.18 -7.92
C ARG A 29 15.83 12.38 -6.40
N PRO A 30 15.04 11.67 -5.58
CA PRO A 30 15.23 11.64 -4.14
C PRO A 30 16.65 11.19 -3.83
N MET A 31 17.40 12.04 -3.13
CA MET A 31 18.75 11.68 -2.66
C MET A 31 18.69 10.71 -1.47
N ARG A 32 17.49 10.43 -0.95
CA ARG A 32 17.25 9.51 0.15
C ARG A 32 16.15 8.53 -0.25
N ALA A 33 16.40 7.25 -0.02
CA ALA A 33 15.37 6.22 -0.18
C ALA A 33 14.17 6.51 0.72
N ALA A 34 12.97 6.19 0.24
CA ALA A 34 11.77 6.26 1.04
C ALA A 34 11.92 5.33 2.26
N SER A 35 11.39 5.75 3.42
CA SER A 35 11.34 4.86 4.58
C SER A 35 10.48 3.65 4.24
N SER A 36 10.94 2.45 4.60
CA SER A 36 10.11 1.25 4.51
C SER A 36 8.86 1.40 5.40
N GLY A 37 7.75 0.82 4.95
CA GLY A 37 6.51 0.77 5.73
C GLY A 37 6.77 0.13 7.09
N SER A 38 6.36 0.81 8.17
CA SER A 38 6.57 0.34 9.54
C SER A 38 5.29 -0.31 10.06
N ASN A 39 5.37 -1.56 10.52
CA ASN A 39 4.24 -2.26 11.17
C ASN A 39 4.15 -1.93 12.66
N ARG A 40 3.89 -0.64 12.97
CA ARG A 40 3.71 -0.21 14.37
C ARG A 40 2.35 -0.65 14.88
N THR A 41 2.30 -1.01 16.16
CA THR A 41 1.04 -1.22 16.86
C THR A 41 0.18 0.03 16.74
N LEU A 42 -1.07 -0.17 16.32
CA LEU A 42 -2.03 0.91 16.18
C LEU A 42 -2.56 1.34 17.57
N PRO A 43 -2.88 2.63 17.76
CA PRO A 43 -3.49 3.10 19.00
C PRO A 43 -4.85 2.42 19.23
N ALA A 44 -5.25 2.31 20.50
CA ALA A 44 -6.64 2.02 20.82
C ALA A 44 -7.49 3.21 20.36
N GLU A 45 -8.60 2.93 19.68
CA GLU A 45 -9.58 3.89 19.13
C GLU A 45 -9.80 5.14 20.02
N PRO A 46 -10.12 6.32 19.45
CA PRO A 46 -10.53 6.57 18.06
C PRO A 46 -9.35 6.82 17.10
N MET A 47 -9.34 6.15 15.93
CA MET A 47 -8.36 6.39 14.88
C MET A 47 -8.94 6.52 13.47
N LEU A 48 -8.23 7.25 12.61
CA LEU A 48 -8.49 7.31 11.17
C LEU A 48 -7.25 6.87 10.40
N VAL A 49 -7.40 5.87 9.54
CA VAL A 49 -6.32 5.29 8.76
C VAL A 49 -6.33 5.84 7.34
N VAL A 50 -5.18 6.32 6.87
CA VAL A 50 -4.95 6.82 5.52
C VAL A 50 -3.95 5.92 4.79
N ASP A 51 -4.30 5.49 3.59
CA ASP A 51 -3.45 4.71 2.69
C ASP A 51 -3.55 5.31 1.28
N ALA A 52 -2.44 5.89 0.79
CA ALA A 52 -2.41 6.57 -0.50
C ALA A 52 -2.55 5.60 -1.70
N ALA A 53 -2.17 4.33 -1.53
CA ALA A 53 -2.15 3.33 -2.59
C ALA A 53 -3.45 2.52 -2.65
N LYS A 54 -4.09 2.27 -1.49
CA LYS A 54 -5.25 1.38 -1.38
C LYS A 54 -6.52 2.03 -0.82
N GLY A 55 -6.45 3.29 -0.41
CA GLY A 55 -7.57 4.02 0.18
C GLY A 55 -8.53 4.65 -0.82
N ASP A 56 -9.71 4.99 -0.32
CA ASP A 56 -10.75 5.77 -1.00
C ASP A 56 -11.33 6.78 -0.01
N ASP A 57 -11.54 8.02 -0.44
CA ASP A 57 -12.11 9.09 0.39
C ASP A 57 -13.60 8.90 0.68
N ASN A 58 -14.27 7.99 -0.03
CA ASN A 58 -15.62 7.55 0.30
C ASN A 58 -15.67 6.57 1.49
N ASN A 59 -14.53 6.00 1.89
CA ASN A 59 -14.49 5.06 3.00
C ASN A 59 -14.67 5.74 4.36
N ALA A 60 -14.93 4.95 5.40
CA ALA A 60 -15.05 5.43 6.78
C ALA A 60 -13.70 5.84 7.40
N GLY A 61 -12.57 5.32 6.89
CA GLY A 61 -11.24 5.53 7.47
C GLY A 61 -10.85 4.51 8.54
N ALA A 62 -11.49 3.34 8.55
CA ALA A 62 -11.08 2.22 9.39
C ALA A 62 -9.86 1.49 8.78
N GLN A 63 -9.17 0.66 9.58
CA GLN A 63 -8.00 -0.09 9.10
C GLN A 63 -8.28 -0.97 7.87
N ALA A 64 -9.49 -1.54 7.77
CA ALA A 64 -9.94 -2.36 6.65
C ALA A 64 -10.40 -1.55 5.44
N VAL A 65 -10.87 -0.32 5.66
CA VAL A 65 -11.39 0.61 4.63
C VAL A 65 -10.77 2.00 4.84
N PRO A 66 -9.48 2.18 4.49
CA PRO A 66 -8.76 3.40 4.78
C PRO A 66 -9.18 4.54 3.84
N LEU A 67 -8.98 5.78 4.30
CA LEU A 67 -9.10 6.98 3.45
C LEU A 67 -7.92 7.05 2.50
N ARG A 68 -8.09 7.77 1.38
CA ARG A 68 -6.99 8.00 0.44
C ARG A 68 -6.18 9.23 0.82
N THR A 69 -6.84 10.30 1.24
CA THR A 69 -6.22 11.60 1.46
C THR A 69 -6.15 11.99 2.94
N VAL A 70 -5.05 12.65 3.30
CA VAL A 70 -4.85 13.22 4.64
C VAL A 70 -5.81 14.37 4.89
N GLN A 71 -6.14 15.16 3.86
CA GLN A 71 -7.05 16.29 3.97
C GLN A 71 -8.42 15.86 4.52
N LEU A 72 -8.98 14.79 3.98
CA LEU A 72 -10.27 14.29 4.45
C LEU A 72 -10.18 13.72 5.87
N ALA A 73 -9.08 13.04 6.20
CA ALA A 73 -8.85 12.54 7.56
C ALA A 73 -8.85 13.69 8.59
N VAL A 74 -8.19 14.81 8.28
CA VAL A 74 -8.13 15.99 9.15
C VAL A 74 -9.52 16.64 9.31
N ILE A 75 -10.30 16.73 8.23
CA ILE A 75 -11.66 17.28 8.28
C ILE A 75 -12.59 16.43 9.15
N ARG A 76 -12.44 15.10 9.11
CA ARG A 76 -13.27 14.15 9.88
C ARG A 76 -12.78 13.88 11.30
N ALA A 77 -11.55 14.28 11.63
CA ALA A 77 -10.97 14.01 12.93
C ALA A 77 -11.72 14.78 14.04
N MET A 78 -12.13 14.04 15.07
CA MET A 78 -12.63 14.62 16.31
C MET A 78 -11.49 14.78 17.32
N PRO A 79 -11.61 15.68 18.32
CA PRO A 79 -10.63 15.77 19.40
C PRO A 79 -10.33 14.40 20.03
N GLY A 80 -9.05 14.07 20.18
CA GLY A 80 -8.59 12.76 20.65
C GLY A 80 -8.46 11.68 19.57
N THR A 81 -8.88 11.94 18.33
CA THR A 81 -8.68 11.00 17.21
C THR A 81 -7.24 11.00 16.74
N THR A 82 -6.64 9.82 16.61
CA THR A 82 -5.31 9.66 16.01
C THR A 82 -5.41 9.40 14.51
N VAL A 83 -4.80 10.25 13.69
CA VAL A 83 -4.68 10.01 12.24
C VAL A 83 -3.42 9.19 11.97
N VAL A 84 -3.61 7.98 11.45
CA VAL A 84 -2.54 7.03 11.14
C VAL A 84 -2.29 6.99 9.64
N LEU A 85 -1.05 7.24 9.24
CA LEU A 85 -0.62 7.16 7.85
C LEU A 85 0.07 5.82 7.60
N ARG A 86 -0.40 5.06 6.61
CA ARG A 86 0.33 3.88 6.14
C ARG A 86 1.56 4.32 5.35
N GLY A 87 2.71 3.81 5.76
CA GLY A 87 3.97 4.03 5.05
C GLY A 87 4.06 3.15 3.80
N GLY A 88 4.53 3.73 2.71
CA GLY A 88 4.64 3.09 1.40
C GLY A 88 4.36 4.14 0.33
N ALA A 89 5.24 4.24 -0.67
CA ALA A 89 5.07 5.05 -1.86
C ALA A 89 4.78 4.12 -3.04
#